data_AF-A0A2T0FCC1-F1
#
_entry.id   AF-A0A2T0FCC1-F1
#
_cell.length_a   1.000
_cell.length_b   1.000
_cell.length_c   1.000
_cell.angle_alpha   90.00
_cell.angle_beta   90.00
_cell.angle_gamma   90.00
#
_symmetry.space_group_name_H-M   'P 1'
#
loop_
_entity.id
_entity.type
_entity.pdbx_description
1 polymer ?
#
loop_
_entity_poly.entity_id
_entity_poly.type
_entity_poly.pdbx_seq_one_letter_code
_entity_poly.pdbx_strand_id
1 'polypeptide(L)'
;MVSIGDDLLDGYGATSSWLKANVKWIEDIAEFYRERAAIEREHAAKLSALTAKHFSKKAAHVASISVGEKPAKTPGSLESASATAWTEVLNQTEEIAKDHKELADQLAVQIADQLSGVRQRCENLQSYYSEFHGHIEEDRDSAYNAVKRGKPAYDEACQSMEHARTKNKKVEQKENDMYNAKSSYLIAINVANRMKDKFYHDDLPEVLDGMQLLAEARTCQMNRILKMACDTETSHLNHRISCLKKAHDVVAKNTRGLDTAMFIDHNKVPWQDPTDFYFQPSPIWHDDDTFKTDENGLKYLRGRLATAEEGAEKAGDVSEAALSKFEAAKSELGKLDLESMSGTALSPLLNNFARCLQDLIRSETKRLSFEVEIETIEAATAGCDLSGVPITRTKTKRTVFGKKKEVVEVIRPITNRDGNRLGLRSLLSRTAKHLVVSGPGVKVLYDFEAEGPGEITVLAGEKLPLLEPDNGSGWIKVRSGLDTGIVPSSYVEVFNNARGGLDPFSDVASKNSNEGAGAGAAPPAPPPSRGKASSTTMTALYDFDGADLSQLSIRAGDQITVIEADPGNGWTTGELNGQRGIFPTNYAN
;
A
#
# COMPACT_ATOMS: atom_id res chain seq x y z
N MET A 1 -49.95 25.45 31.78
CA MET A 1 -49.71 24.99 30.39
C MET A 1 -50.03 26.19 29.51
N VAL A 2 -49.29 26.45 28.43
CA VAL A 2 -49.62 27.56 27.53
C VAL A 2 -50.80 27.12 26.66
N SER A 3 -51.86 27.93 26.58
CA SER A 3 -53.05 27.65 25.75
C SER A 3 -53.37 28.91 24.94
N ILE A 4 -53.44 28.74 23.62
CA ILE A 4 -53.86 29.82 22.72
C ILE A 4 -55.33 30.15 22.98
N GLY A 5 -56.16 29.15 23.27
CA GLY A 5 -57.58 29.34 23.57
C GLY A 5 -57.82 30.19 24.82
N ASP A 6 -57.02 29.97 25.87
CA ASP A 6 -57.11 30.72 27.13
C ASP A 6 -56.51 32.14 27.01
N ASP A 7 -55.36 32.26 26.33
CA ASP A 7 -54.58 33.50 26.31
C ASP A 7 -54.97 34.46 25.16
N LEU A 8 -55.57 33.95 24.06
CA LEU A 8 -55.94 34.71 22.87
C LEU A 8 -57.42 34.51 22.49
N LEU A 9 -58.34 35.00 23.32
CA LEU A 9 -59.80 34.83 23.20
C LEU A 9 -60.45 35.20 21.85
N ASP A 10 -59.83 36.08 21.04
CA ASP A 10 -60.27 36.42 19.67
C ASP A 10 -59.12 36.25 18.66
N GLY A 11 -58.26 35.26 18.94
CA GLY A 11 -56.97 35.07 18.30
C GLY A 11 -56.98 34.33 16.97
N TYR A 12 -58.14 34.02 16.38
CA TYR A 12 -58.21 33.14 15.21
C TYR A 12 -57.40 33.65 14.01
N GLY A 13 -57.61 34.92 13.62
CA GLY A 13 -56.90 35.49 12.48
C GLY A 13 -55.37 35.49 12.65
N ALA A 14 -54.89 35.79 13.86
CA ALA A 14 -53.47 35.77 14.19
C ALA A 14 -52.91 34.34 14.17
N THR A 15 -53.62 33.40 14.80
CA THR A 15 -53.23 31.98 14.89
C THR A 15 -53.22 31.30 13.53
N SER A 16 -54.24 31.54 12.71
CA SER A 16 -54.34 31.02 11.35
C SER A 16 -53.21 31.53 10.45
N SER A 17 -52.94 32.85 10.49
CA SER A 17 -51.84 33.45 9.74
C SER A 17 -50.47 32.90 10.17
N TRP A 18 -50.23 32.81 11.49
CA TRP A 18 -49.02 32.23 12.04
C TRP A 18 -48.85 30.77 11.62
N LEU A 19 -49.90 29.94 11.74
CA LEU A 19 -49.84 28.53 11.41
C LEU A 19 -49.57 28.32 9.90
N LYS A 20 -50.20 29.11 9.04
CA LYS A 20 -49.99 29.12 7.59
C LYS A 20 -48.54 29.44 7.23
N ALA A 21 -47.95 30.45 7.86
CA ALA A 21 -46.55 30.81 7.63
C ALA A 21 -45.59 29.65 8.03
N ASN A 22 -45.82 29.02 9.18
CA ASN A 22 -44.99 27.91 9.63
C ASN A 22 -45.13 26.65 8.76
N VAL A 23 -46.32 26.35 8.25
CA VAL A 23 -46.52 25.19 7.36
C VAL A 23 -45.87 25.43 6.00
N LYS A 24 -45.96 26.66 5.48
CA LYS A 24 -45.26 27.03 4.24
C LYS A 24 -43.74 26.85 4.37
N TRP A 25 -43.16 27.26 5.50
CA TRP A 25 -41.71 27.16 5.74
C TRP A 25 -41.16 25.72 5.67
N ILE A 26 -41.98 24.69 5.91
CA ILE A 26 -41.56 23.29 5.72
C ILE A 26 -41.10 23.02 4.28
N GLU A 27 -41.70 23.69 3.29
CA GLU A 27 -41.29 23.52 1.89
C GLU A 27 -39.87 24.02 1.64
N ASP A 28 -39.49 25.15 2.24
CA ASP A 28 -38.14 25.70 2.11
C ASP A 28 -37.09 24.71 2.65
N ILE A 29 -37.41 23.99 3.73
CA ILE A 29 -36.56 22.94 4.29
C ILE A 29 -36.50 21.73 3.35
N ALA A 30 -37.64 21.32 2.79
CA ALA A 30 -37.68 20.21 1.84
C ALA A 30 -36.87 20.52 0.57
N GLU A 31 -36.99 21.74 0.04
CA GLU A 31 -36.23 22.23 -1.12
C GLU A 31 -34.72 22.18 -0.87
N PHE A 32 -34.26 22.65 0.29
CA PHE A 32 -32.84 22.52 0.68
C PHE A 32 -32.34 21.07 0.58
N TYR A 33 -33.10 20.09 1.08
CA TYR A 33 -32.69 18.69 1.02
C TYR A 33 -32.74 18.11 -0.41
N ARG A 34 -33.64 18.59 -1.29
CA ARG A 34 -33.64 18.21 -2.71
C ARG A 34 -32.41 18.74 -3.44
N GLU A 35 -32.05 20.00 -3.20
CA GLU A 35 -30.84 20.61 -3.75
C GLU A 35 -29.59 19.88 -3.26
N ARG A 36 -29.52 19.61 -1.95
CA ARG A 36 -28.43 18.83 -1.36
C ARG A 36 -28.32 17.43 -1.97
N ALA A 37 -29.45 16.72 -2.11
CA ALA A 37 -29.48 15.43 -2.77
C ALA A 37 -28.98 15.49 -4.22
N ALA A 38 -29.28 16.57 -4.96
CA ALA A 38 -28.80 16.75 -6.32
C ALA A 38 -27.27 16.91 -6.36
N ILE A 39 -26.69 17.68 -5.44
CA ILE A 39 -25.24 17.86 -5.30
C ILE A 39 -24.56 16.53 -4.99
N GLU A 40 -25.09 15.75 -4.05
CA GLU A 40 -24.54 14.43 -3.70
C GLU A 40 -24.59 13.46 -4.89
N ARG A 41 -25.67 13.48 -5.66
CA ARG A 41 -25.81 12.66 -6.87
C ARG A 41 -24.80 13.04 -7.96
N GLU A 42 -24.52 14.33 -8.13
CA GLU A 42 -23.48 14.81 -9.05
C GLU A 42 -22.08 14.39 -8.57
N HIS A 43 -21.81 14.50 -7.27
CA HIS A 43 -20.53 14.09 -6.67
C HIS A 43 -20.28 12.60 -6.87
N ALA A 44 -21.28 11.75 -6.57
CA ALA A 44 -21.24 10.31 -6.82
C ALA A 44 -20.92 9.99 -8.30
N ALA A 45 -21.64 10.62 -9.23
CA ALA A 45 -21.44 10.38 -10.67
C ALA A 45 -20.02 10.75 -11.14
N LYS A 46 -19.46 11.86 -10.62
CA LYS A 46 -18.09 12.28 -10.95
C LYS A 46 -17.04 11.32 -10.38
N LEU A 47 -17.24 10.82 -9.16
CA LEU A 47 -16.35 9.82 -8.57
C LEU A 47 -16.41 8.49 -9.33
N SER A 48 -17.59 7.96 -9.64
CA SER A 48 -17.72 6.72 -10.43
C SER A 48 -17.12 6.85 -11.84
N ALA A 49 -17.24 8.01 -12.47
CA ALA A 49 -16.59 8.25 -13.75
C ALA A 49 -15.05 8.29 -13.63
N LEU A 50 -14.54 8.86 -12.53
CA LEU A 50 -13.10 8.92 -12.24
C LEU A 50 -12.52 7.51 -12.02
N THR A 51 -13.13 6.73 -11.14
CA THR A 51 -12.69 5.35 -10.84
C THR A 51 -12.73 4.48 -12.09
N ALA A 52 -13.83 4.48 -12.84
CA ALA A 52 -13.97 3.71 -14.10
C ALA A 52 -12.86 4.04 -15.10
N LYS A 53 -12.55 5.33 -15.28
CA LYS A 53 -11.44 5.79 -16.14
C LYS A 53 -10.09 5.24 -15.68
N HIS A 54 -9.82 5.27 -14.37
CA HIS A 54 -8.55 4.82 -13.82
C HIS A 54 -8.40 3.30 -13.75
N PHE A 55 -9.50 2.55 -13.56
CA PHE A 55 -9.52 1.11 -13.76
C PHE A 55 -9.15 0.72 -15.19
N SER A 56 -9.74 1.39 -16.20
CA SER A 56 -9.41 1.14 -17.60
C SER A 56 -7.93 1.42 -17.92
N LYS A 57 -7.40 2.55 -17.43
CA LYS A 57 -5.97 2.88 -17.59
C LYS A 57 -5.05 1.85 -16.92
N LYS A 58 -5.39 1.42 -15.70
CA LYS A 58 -4.62 0.39 -15.00
C LYS A 58 -4.62 -0.91 -15.81
N ALA A 59 -5.79 -1.37 -16.26
CA ALA A 59 -5.93 -2.59 -17.02
C ALA A 59 -5.05 -2.61 -18.30
N ALA A 60 -4.85 -1.46 -18.93
CA ALA A 60 -3.99 -1.32 -20.11
C ALA A 60 -2.48 -1.55 -19.82
N HIS A 61 -2.02 -1.34 -18.58
CA HIS A 61 -0.59 -1.36 -18.23
C HIS A 61 -0.23 -2.38 -17.15
N VAL A 62 -1.21 -3.02 -16.52
CA VAL A 62 -1.00 -3.81 -15.30
C VAL A 62 0.00 -4.95 -15.48
N ALA A 63 -0.02 -5.64 -16.61
CA ALA A 63 0.96 -6.69 -16.91
C ALA A 63 2.38 -6.12 -17.01
N SER A 64 2.56 -5.02 -17.76
CA SER A 64 3.87 -4.39 -17.98
C SER A 64 4.46 -3.83 -16.69
N ILE A 65 3.66 -3.23 -15.82
CA ILE A 65 4.16 -2.69 -14.54
C ILE A 65 4.43 -3.80 -13.51
N SER A 66 3.86 -4.99 -13.70
CA SER A 66 4.03 -6.10 -12.77
C SER A 66 5.25 -6.96 -13.10
N VAL A 67 5.47 -7.25 -14.38
CA VAL A 67 6.51 -8.22 -14.80
C VAL A 67 7.37 -7.74 -15.97
N GLY A 68 7.18 -6.51 -16.44
CA GLY A 68 7.86 -5.95 -17.61
C GLY A 68 7.14 -6.22 -18.94
N GLU A 69 7.61 -5.60 -20.02
CA GLU A 69 6.97 -5.69 -21.35
C GLU A 69 7.08 -7.09 -21.99
N LYS A 70 8.16 -7.81 -21.70
CA LYS A 70 8.47 -9.13 -22.28
C LYS A 70 8.96 -10.09 -21.20
N PRO A 71 8.06 -10.54 -20.31
CA PRO A 71 8.45 -11.44 -19.24
C PRO A 71 8.81 -12.82 -19.81
N ALA A 72 9.73 -13.53 -19.14
CA ALA A 72 10.09 -14.90 -19.52
C ALA A 72 8.94 -15.89 -19.25
N LYS A 73 8.12 -15.62 -18.22
CA LYS A 73 6.91 -16.37 -17.87
C LYS A 73 5.70 -15.44 -17.87
N THR A 74 4.57 -15.88 -18.43
CA THR A 74 3.33 -15.10 -18.42
C THR A 74 2.75 -15.03 -16.99
N PRO A 75 2.38 -13.84 -16.48
CA PRO A 75 1.89 -13.68 -15.11
C PRO A 75 0.44 -14.17 -14.89
N GLY A 76 -0.30 -14.44 -15.98
CA GLY A 76 -1.71 -14.77 -15.90
C GLY A 76 -2.53 -13.62 -15.30
N SER A 77 -3.26 -13.90 -14.22
CA SER A 77 -4.06 -12.92 -13.47
C SER A 77 -3.32 -12.30 -12.28
N LEU A 78 -2.06 -12.67 -12.02
CA LEU A 78 -1.29 -12.05 -10.95
C LEU A 78 -0.88 -10.62 -11.34
N GLU A 79 -0.95 -9.74 -10.36
CA GLU A 79 -0.54 -8.34 -10.46
C GLU A 79 0.45 -8.00 -9.33
N SER A 80 1.23 -6.93 -9.52
CA SER A 80 2.17 -6.47 -8.49
C SER A 80 1.47 -6.00 -7.22
N ALA A 81 2.22 -5.97 -6.12
CA ALA A 81 1.70 -5.50 -4.83
C ALA A 81 1.29 -4.03 -4.93
N SER A 82 2.05 -3.20 -5.66
CA SER A 82 1.66 -1.82 -5.93
C SER A 82 0.40 -1.69 -6.80
N ALA A 83 0.25 -2.53 -7.84
CA ALA A 83 -0.96 -2.55 -8.65
C ALA A 83 -2.18 -3.00 -7.83
N THR A 84 -2.00 -3.97 -6.94
CA THR A 84 -3.02 -4.46 -6.00
C THR A 84 -3.43 -3.37 -5.01
N ALA A 85 -2.47 -2.68 -4.39
CA ALA A 85 -2.73 -1.57 -3.49
C ALA A 85 -3.48 -0.42 -4.19
N TRP A 86 -3.09 -0.09 -5.42
CA TRP A 86 -3.79 0.91 -6.22
C TRP A 86 -5.23 0.49 -6.57
N THR A 87 -5.44 -0.80 -6.84
CA THR A 87 -6.79 -1.36 -7.08
C THR A 87 -7.68 -1.16 -5.88
N GLU A 88 -7.17 -1.41 -4.68
CA GLU A 88 -7.95 -1.22 -3.47
C GLU A 88 -8.32 0.25 -3.26
N VAL A 89 -7.41 1.20 -3.51
CA VAL A 89 -7.73 2.62 -3.46
C VAL A 89 -8.86 2.97 -4.44
N LEU A 90 -8.82 2.43 -5.66
CA LEU A 90 -9.89 2.64 -6.65
C LEU A 90 -11.21 1.98 -6.22
N ASN A 91 -11.17 0.76 -5.68
CA ASN A 91 -12.35 0.06 -5.18
C ASN A 91 -13.01 0.83 -4.04
N GLN A 92 -12.24 1.26 -3.04
CA GLN A 92 -12.79 2.01 -1.90
C GLN A 92 -13.30 3.39 -2.32
N THR A 93 -12.71 4.01 -3.36
CA THR A 93 -13.24 5.25 -3.95
C THR A 93 -14.56 5.00 -4.68
N GLU A 94 -14.72 3.85 -5.34
CA GLU A 94 -15.99 3.46 -5.98
C GLU A 94 -17.08 3.17 -4.94
N GLU A 95 -16.75 2.52 -3.82
CA GLU A 95 -17.68 2.34 -2.71
C GLU A 95 -18.10 3.69 -2.12
N ILE A 96 -17.18 4.64 -1.95
CA ILE A 96 -17.52 6.02 -1.55
C ILE A 96 -18.47 6.67 -2.56
N ALA A 97 -18.28 6.46 -3.87
CA ALA A 97 -19.19 6.99 -4.89
C ALA A 97 -20.62 6.40 -4.75
N LYS A 98 -20.73 5.08 -4.54
CA LYS A 98 -22.02 4.42 -4.30
C LYS A 98 -22.70 4.92 -3.02
N ASP A 99 -21.93 5.10 -1.96
CA ASP A 99 -22.39 5.62 -0.67
C ASP A 99 -22.92 7.06 -0.82
N HIS A 100 -22.26 7.93 -1.59
CA HIS A 100 -22.78 9.26 -1.92
C HIS A 100 -24.10 9.22 -2.71
N LYS A 101 -24.24 8.25 -3.63
CA LYS A 101 -25.49 8.05 -4.37
C LYS A 101 -26.61 7.60 -3.43
N GLU A 102 -26.32 6.69 -2.51
CA GLU A 102 -27.30 6.22 -1.52
C GLU A 102 -27.72 7.36 -0.58
N LEU A 103 -26.77 8.18 -0.10
CA LEU A 103 -27.06 9.40 0.67
C LEU A 103 -28.00 10.33 -0.12
N ALA A 104 -27.72 10.59 -1.39
CA ALA A 104 -28.56 11.43 -2.23
C ALA A 104 -30.01 10.90 -2.32
N ASP A 105 -30.18 9.59 -2.47
CA ASP A 105 -31.49 8.96 -2.56
C ASP A 105 -32.23 9.01 -1.20
N GLN A 106 -31.53 8.80 -0.09
CA GLN A 106 -32.10 8.91 1.26
C GLN A 106 -32.48 10.35 1.62
N LEU A 107 -31.65 11.35 1.30
CA LEU A 107 -31.98 12.77 1.50
C LEU A 107 -33.19 13.20 0.69
N ALA A 108 -33.32 12.73 -0.55
CA ALA A 108 -34.50 13.03 -1.37
C ALA A 108 -35.77 12.37 -0.81
N VAL A 109 -35.75 11.05 -0.61
CA VAL A 109 -36.96 10.28 -0.33
C VAL A 109 -37.32 10.29 1.16
N GLN A 110 -36.35 10.02 2.03
CA GLN A 110 -36.63 9.86 3.46
C GLN A 110 -36.70 11.19 4.20
N ILE A 111 -36.11 12.26 3.64
CA ILE A 111 -36.10 13.58 4.26
C ILE A 111 -37.02 14.54 3.51
N ALA A 112 -36.70 14.91 2.27
CA ALA A 112 -37.44 15.95 1.55
C ALA A 112 -38.92 15.55 1.28
N ASP A 113 -39.17 14.37 0.74
CA ASP A 113 -40.54 13.93 0.43
C ASP A 113 -41.37 13.72 1.71
N GLN A 114 -40.75 13.27 2.80
CA GLN A 114 -41.41 13.16 4.10
C GLN A 114 -41.81 14.52 4.67
N LEU A 115 -40.95 15.55 4.53
CA LEU A 115 -41.26 16.92 4.92
C LEU A 115 -42.43 17.47 4.09
N SER A 116 -42.42 17.29 2.78
CA SER A 116 -43.56 17.67 1.92
C SER A 116 -44.84 16.93 2.30
N GLY A 117 -44.74 15.65 2.70
CA GLY A 117 -45.87 14.89 3.23
C GLY A 117 -46.43 15.47 4.54
N VAL A 118 -45.57 15.91 5.47
CA VAL A 118 -45.99 16.61 6.70
C VAL A 118 -46.70 17.91 6.34
N ARG A 119 -46.11 18.71 5.45
CA ARG A 119 -46.70 19.96 4.96
C ARG A 119 -48.11 19.74 4.43
N GLN A 120 -48.30 18.80 3.49
CA GLN A 120 -49.60 18.54 2.88
C GLN A 120 -50.66 18.14 3.91
N ARG A 121 -50.31 17.28 4.87
CA ARG A 121 -51.24 16.89 5.96
C ARG A 121 -51.63 18.08 6.83
N CYS A 122 -50.68 18.96 7.13
CA CYS A 122 -50.94 20.17 7.90
C CYS A 122 -51.81 21.18 7.11
N GLU A 123 -51.58 21.35 5.81
CA GLU A 123 -52.43 22.21 4.95
C GLU A 123 -53.88 21.69 4.92
N ASN A 124 -54.08 20.37 4.80
CA ASN A 124 -55.43 19.78 4.83
C ASN A 124 -56.14 20.04 6.17
N LEU A 125 -55.43 19.89 7.29
CA LEU A 125 -56.00 20.17 8.62
C LEU A 125 -56.24 21.66 8.86
N GLN A 126 -55.40 22.55 8.31
CA GLN A 126 -55.65 23.99 8.33
C GLN A 126 -56.93 24.36 7.59
N SER A 127 -57.15 23.79 6.39
CA SER A 127 -58.39 24.00 5.64
C SER A 127 -59.61 23.54 6.45
N TYR A 128 -59.52 22.37 7.08
CA TYR A 128 -60.59 21.87 7.96
C TYR A 128 -60.89 22.83 9.12
N TYR A 129 -59.88 23.31 9.84
CA TYR A 129 -60.09 24.28 10.92
C TYR A 129 -60.66 25.61 10.42
N SER A 130 -60.32 26.02 9.19
CA SER A 130 -60.88 27.22 8.59
C SER A 130 -62.35 27.09 8.23
N GLU A 131 -62.77 25.95 7.71
CA GLU A 131 -64.19 25.66 7.46
C GLU A 131 -64.95 25.55 8.78
N PHE A 132 -64.38 24.86 9.77
CA PHE A 132 -64.98 24.72 11.09
C PHE A 132 -65.17 26.08 11.79
N HIS A 133 -64.17 26.95 11.74
CA HIS A 133 -64.28 28.32 12.25
C HIS A 133 -65.39 29.10 11.53
N GLY A 134 -65.46 29.01 10.20
CA GLY A 134 -66.50 29.68 9.42
C GLY A 134 -67.92 29.29 9.87
N HIS A 135 -68.17 28.01 10.13
CA HIS A 135 -69.48 27.54 10.60
C HIS A 135 -69.86 28.11 11.98
N ILE A 136 -68.94 28.15 12.94
CA ILE A 136 -69.26 28.72 14.26
C ILE A 136 -69.44 30.24 14.21
N GLU A 137 -68.78 30.94 13.27
CA GLU A 137 -69.02 32.36 13.02
C GLU A 137 -70.40 32.61 12.39
N GLU A 138 -70.81 31.78 11.42
CA GLU A 138 -72.13 31.86 10.79
C GLU A 138 -73.26 31.68 11.80
N ASP A 139 -73.12 30.71 12.72
CA ASP A 139 -74.09 30.45 13.79
C ASP A 139 -74.25 31.66 14.73
N ARG A 140 -73.12 32.27 15.14
CA ARG A 140 -73.09 33.50 15.94
C ARG A 140 -73.76 34.67 15.19
N ASP A 141 -73.35 34.87 13.94
CA ASP A 141 -73.80 36.00 13.12
C ASP A 141 -75.28 35.90 12.78
N SER A 142 -75.82 34.68 12.61
CA SER A 142 -77.24 34.43 12.46
C SER A 142 -78.05 34.95 13.66
N ALA A 143 -77.58 34.68 14.89
CA ALA A 143 -78.20 35.19 16.11
C ALA A 143 -78.09 36.72 16.22
N TYR A 144 -76.95 37.32 15.87
CA TYR A 144 -76.79 38.78 15.82
C TYR A 144 -77.72 39.43 14.80
N ASN A 145 -77.89 38.81 13.63
CA ASN A 145 -78.79 39.29 12.60
C ASN A 145 -80.27 39.20 13.02
N ALA A 146 -80.64 38.22 13.86
CA ALA A 146 -81.98 38.16 14.45
C ALA A 146 -82.26 39.37 15.37
N VAL A 147 -81.28 39.81 16.17
CA VAL A 147 -81.39 41.03 16.98
C VAL A 147 -81.51 42.27 16.11
N LYS A 148 -80.66 42.38 15.07
CA LYS A 148 -80.68 43.50 14.11
C LYS A 148 -82.03 43.62 13.39
N ARG A 149 -82.70 42.51 13.08
CA ARG A 149 -84.06 42.49 12.50
C ARG A 149 -85.16 42.73 13.53
N GLY A 150 -85.00 42.24 14.74
CA GLY A 150 -86.01 42.34 15.81
C GLY A 150 -86.26 43.78 16.26
N LYS A 151 -85.23 44.63 16.31
CA LYS A 151 -85.37 46.03 16.77
C LYS A 151 -86.26 46.88 15.83
N PRO A 152 -86.02 46.94 14.50
CA PRO A 152 -86.91 47.65 13.58
C PRO A 152 -88.34 47.13 13.62
N ALA A 153 -88.55 45.81 13.68
CA ALA A 153 -89.88 45.22 13.75
C ALA A 153 -90.65 45.63 15.02
N TYR A 154 -89.96 45.70 16.16
CA TYR A 154 -90.54 46.22 17.39
C TYR A 154 -90.85 47.72 17.30
N ASP A 155 -89.97 48.52 16.70
CA ASP A 155 -90.19 49.96 16.52
C ASP A 155 -91.40 50.24 15.61
N GLU A 156 -91.53 49.49 14.52
CA GLU A 156 -92.67 49.57 13.60
C GLU A 156 -93.99 49.17 14.29
N ALA A 157 -93.96 48.14 15.14
CA ALA A 157 -95.11 47.75 15.93
C ALA A 157 -95.50 48.82 16.97
N CYS A 158 -94.52 49.49 17.58
CA CYS A 158 -94.76 50.64 18.47
C CYS A 158 -95.44 51.79 17.72
N GLN A 159 -94.92 52.16 16.55
CA GLN A 159 -95.50 53.22 15.71
C GLN A 159 -96.92 52.88 15.28
N SER A 160 -97.15 51.62 14.88
CA SER A 160 -98.47 51.11 14.48
C SER A 160 -99.48 51.16 15.62
N MET A 161 -99.06 50.82 16.84
CA MET A 161 -99.91 50.90 18.04
C MET A 161 -100.27 52.35 18.38
N GLU A 162 -99.30 53.26 18.36
CA GLU A 162 -99.55 54.69 18.64
C GLU A 162 -100.47 55.33 17.58
N HIS A 163 -100.32 54.95 16.31
CA HIS A 163 -101.25 55.34 15.25
C HIS A 163 -102.68 54.78 15.46
N ALA A 164 -102.83 53.57 15.96
CA ALA A 164 -104.13 53.00 16.30
C ALA A 164 -104.77 53.70 17.50
N ARG A 165 -103.96 54.08 18.49
CA ARG A 165 -104.38 54.83 19.69
C ARG A 165 -104.92 56.20 19.34
N THR A 166 -104.19 56.96 18.51
CA THR A 166 -104.62 58.29 18.05
C THR A 166 -105.91 58.26 17.23
N LYS A 167 -106.17 57.18 16.47
CA LYS A 167 -107.39 56.98 15.67
C LYS A 167 -108.51 56.23 16.41
N ASN A 168 -108.27 55.82 17.65
CA ASN A 168 -109.19 55.06 18.51
C ASN A 168 -109.80 53.80 17.85
N LYS A 169 -108.99 53.06 17.07
CA LYS A 169 -109.46 51.91 16.26
C LYS A 169 -108.52 50.71 16.40
N LYS A 170 -109.06 49.54 16.78
CA LYS A 170 -108.31 48.27 16.95
C LYS A 170 -107.10 48.37 17.91
N VAL A 171 -107.22 49.19 18.96
CA VAL A 171 -106.11 49.49 19.89
C VAL A 171 -105.61 48.23 20.59
N GLU A 172 -106.50 47.44 21.19
CA GLU A 172 -106.16 46.21 21.93
C GLU A 172 -105.42 45.17 21.06
N GLN A 173 -105.85 44.97 19.82
CA GLN A 173 -105.14 44.09 18.87
C GLN A 173 -103.72 44.59 18.60
N LYS A 174 -103.55 45.90 18.36
CA LYS A 174 -102.25 46.48 18.01
C LYS A 174 -101.31 46.57 19.20
N GLU A 175 -101.85 46.70 20.40
CA GLU A 175 -101.12 46.58 21.66
C GLU A 175 -100.57 45.16 21.85
N ASN A 176 -101.40 44.13 21.62
CA ASN A 176 -100.95 42.73 21.64
C ASN A 176 -99.88 42.44 20.56
N ASP A 177 -100.07 42.94 19.33
CA ASP A 177 -99.08 42.82 18.25
C ASP A 177 -97.72 43.43 18.67
N MET A 178 -97.73 44.62 19.30
CA MET A 178 -96.54 45.30 19.82
C MET A 178 -95.88 44.49 20.95
N TYR A 179 -96.65 43.98 21.91
CA TYR A 179 -96.10 43.14 22.98
C TYR A 179 -95.47 41.85 22.43
N ASN A 180 -96.08 41.22 21.43
CA ASN A 180 -95.50 40.05 20.76
C ASN A 180 -94.19 40.38 20.03
N ALA A 181 -94.12 41.53 19.36
CA ALA A 181 -92.88 42.01 18.72
C ALA A 181 -91.79 42.32 19.76
N LYS A 182 -92.15 42.94 20.89
CA LYS A 182 -91.24 43.18 22.02
C LYS A 182 -90.70 41.87 22.59
N SER A 183 -91.57 40.91 22.85
CA SER A 183 -91.19 39.59 23.37
C SER A 183 -90.23 38.88 22.41
N SER A 184 -90.53 38.91 21.10
CA SER A 184 -89.67 38.33 20.07
C SER A 184 -88.28 38.97 20.03
N TYR A 185 -88.23 40.31 20.15
CA TYR A 185 -86.97 41.05 20.22
C TYR A 185 -86.16 40.71 21.48
N LEU A 186 -86.82 40.63 22.66
CA LEU A 186 -86.16 40.23 23.91
C LEU A 186 -85.62 38.80 23.86
N ILE A 187 -86.36 37.87 23.23
CA ILE A 187 -85.89 36.50 22.99
C ILE A 187 -84.64 36.53 22.10
N ALA A 188 -84.66 37.29 21.00
CA ALA A 188 -83.51 37.41 20.10
C ALA A 188 -82.27 37.96 20.84
N ILE A 189 -82.42 38.96 21.70
CA ILE A 189 -81.31 39.50 22.53
C ILE A 189 -80.73 38.41 23.42
N ASN A 190 -81.59 37.67 24.14
CA ASN A 190 -81.13 36.64 25.07
C ASN A 190 -80.40 35.51 24.35
N VAL A 191 -80.91 35.08 23.19
CA VAL A 191 -80.24 34.07 22.35
C VAL A 191 -78.90 34.58 21.84
N ALA A 192 -78.84 35.81 21.31
CA ALA A 192 -77.59 36.40 20.81
C ALA A 192 -76.54 36.56 21.91
N ASN A 193 -76.92 36.99 23.10
CA ASN A 193 -76.00 37.10 24.24
C ASN A 193 -75.45 35.72 24.64
N ARG A 194 -76.31 34.69 24.69
CA ARG A 194 -75.85 33.34 25.04
C ARG A 194 -74.97 32.72 23.95
N MET A 195 -75.29 32.95 22.67
CA MET A 195 -74.45 32.53 21.54
C MET A 195 -73.10 33.25 21.52
N LYS A 196 -73.06 34.55 21.81
CA LYS A 196 -71.81 35.31 21.99
C LYS A 196 -70.96 34.69 23.09
N ASP A 197 -71.55 34.44 24.26
CA ASP A 197 -70.81 33.89 25.40
C ASP A 197 -70.23 32.51 25.06
N LYS A 198 -71.06 31.61 24.48
CA LYS A 198 -70.62 30.29 24.01
C LYS A 198 -69.50 30.39 22.97
N PHE A 199 -69.64 31.29 21.98
CA PHE A 199 -68.63 31.47 20.94
C PHE A 199 -67.26 31.86 21.52
N TYR A 200 -67.20 32.89 22.37
CA TYR A 200 -65.92 33.43 22.86
C TYR A 200 -65.33 32.69 24.06
N HIS A 201 -66.13 31.95 24.83
CA HIS A 201 -65.66 31.32 26.07
C HIS A 201 -65.68 29.78 26.02
N ASP A 202 -66.36 29.19 25.03
CA ASP A 202 -66.42 27.74 24.87
C ASP A 202 -65.87 27.32 23.48
N ASP A 203 -66.50 27.76 22.37
CA ASP A 203 -66.20 27.20 21.04
C ASP A 203 -64.86 27.67 20.46
N LEU A 204 -64.61 28.98 20.46
CA LEU A 204 -63.41 29.55 19.84
C LEU A 204 -62.12 29.13 20.57
N PRO A 205 -62.06 29.11 21.92
CA PRO A 205 -60.90 28.57 22.64
C PRO A 205 -60.55 27.13 22.23
N GLU A 206 -61.54 26.25 22.10
CA GLU A 206 -61.33 24.85 21.70
C GLU A 206 -60.80 24.72 20.26
N VAL A 207 -61.28 25.56 19.33
CA VAL A 207 -60.73 25.65 17.97
C VAL A 207 -59.27 26.08 17.99
N LEU A 208 -58.95 27.10 18.78
CA LEU A 208 -57.60 27.64 18.92
C LEU A 208 -56.63 26.61 19.52
N ASP A 209 -57.06 25.87 20.54
CA ASP A 209 -56.26 24.80 21.15
C ASP A 209 -56.07 23.61 20.20
N GLY A 210 -57.08 23.30 19.38
CA GLY A 210 -56.94 22.34 18.28
C GLY A 210 -55.89 22.77 17.24
N MET A 211 -55.84 24.06 16.90
CA MET A 211 -54.82 24.63 16.03
C MET A 211 -53.43 24.67 16.68
N GLN A 212 -53.35 24.91 18.00
CA GLN A 212 -52.11 24.80 18.77
C GLN A 212 -51.56 23.38 18.72
N LEU A 213 -52.41 22.37 18.96
CA LEU A 213 -52.01 20.95 18.90
C LEU A 213 -51.47 20.59 17.51
N LEU A 214 -52.10 21.09 16.43
CA LEU A 214 -51.59 20.93 15.07
C LEU A 214 -50.19 21.55 14.91
N ALA A 215 -49.95 22.74 15.45
CA ALA A 215 -48.65 23.41 15.40
C ALA A 215 -47.56 22.64 16.16
N GLU A 216 -47.89 22.12 17.33
CA GLU A 216 -46.99 21.33 18.17
C GLU A 216 -46.67 19.98 17.53
N ALA A 217 -47.69 19.27 17.01
CA ALA A 217 -47.52 18.01 16.29
C ALA A 217 -46.65 18.16 15.05
N ARG A 218 -46.87 19.23 14.26
CA ARG A 218 -46.02 19.60 13.12
C ARG A 218 -44.57 19.78 13.55
N THR A 219 -44.32 20.56 14.59
CA THR A 219 -42.97 20.80 15.12
C THR A 219 -42.30 19.49 15.55
N CYS A 220 -43.04 18.61 16.22
CA CYS A 220 -42.55 17.30 16.63
C CYS A 220 -42.16 16.42 15.42
N GLN A 221 -43.01 16.33 14.40
CA GLN A 221 -42.72 15.54 13.19
C GLN A 221 -41.55 16.10 12.40
N MET A 222 -41.48 17.42 12.23
CA MET A 222 -40.35 18.09 11.58
C MET A 222 -39.04 17.80 12.32
N ASN A 223 -39.02 17.94 13.65
CA ASN A 223 -37.83 17.64 14.46
C ASN A 223 -37.39 16.18 14.35
N ARG A 224 -38.33 15.24 14.25
CA ARG A 224 -38.00 13.83 14.00
C ARG A 224 -37.30 13.65 12.66
N ILE A 225 -37.79 14.28 11.60
CA ILE A 225 -37.20 14.18 10.25
C ILE A 225 -35.82 14.85 10.22
N LEU A 226 -35.67 16.02 10.84
CA LEU A 226 -34.37 16.71 10.92
C LEU A 226 -33.32 15.90 11.69
N LYS A 227 -33.71 15.24 12.79
CA LYS A 227 -32.82 14.29 13.49
C LYS A 227 -32.42 13.13 12.61
N MET A 228 -33.37 12.54 11.88
CA MET A 228 -33.11 11.46 10.93
C MET A 228 -32.13 11.88 9.83
N ALA A 229 -32.19 13.13 9.36
CA ALA A 229 -31.22 13.66 8.40
C ALA A 229 -29.80 13.73 9.01
N CYS A 230 -29.66 14.20 10.25
CA CYS A 230 -28.37 14.21 10.95
C CYS A 230 -27.80 12.80 11.17
N ASP A 231 -28.65 11.85 11.56
CA ASP A 231 -28.25 10.46 11.79
C ASP A 231 -27.82 9.78 10.48
N THR A 232 -28.55 10.04 9.38
CA THR A 232 -28.23 9.56 8.03
C THR A 232 -26.84 10.02 7.59
N GLU A 233 -26.57 11.32 7.71
CA GLU A 233 -25.26 11.89 7.38
C GLU A 233 -24.14 11.28 8.23
N THR A 234 -24.39 11.12 9.53
CA THR A 234 -23.41 10.55 10.47
C THR A 234 -23.07 9.11 10.09
N SER A 235 -24.08 8.31 9.73
CA SER A 235 -23.89 6.93 9.26
C SER A 235 -23.03 6.89 7.99
N HIS A 236 -23.32 7.75 7.02
CA HIS A 236 -22.56 7.88 5.78
C HIS A 236 -21.08 8.24 6.04
N LEU A 237 -20.82 9.23 6.89
CA LEU A 237 -19.44 9.62 7.26
C LEU A 237 -18.68 8.47 7.93
N ASN A 238 -19.34 7.69 8.79
CA ASN A 238 -18.73 6.52 9.42
C ASN A 238 -18.39 5.42 8.41
N HIS A 239 -19.24 5.19 7.41
CA HIS A 239 -18.96 4.26 6.33
C HIS A 239 -17.74 4.69 5.52
N ARG A 240 -17.66 5.97 5.12
CA ARG A 240 -16.50 6.54 4.42
C ARG A 240 -15.20 6.38 5.21
N ILE A 241 -15.23 6.61 6.52
CA ILE A 241 -14.07 6.35 7.39
C ILE A 241 -13.65 4.88 7.31
N SER A 242 -14.60 3.93 7.27
CA SER A 242 -14.30 2.51 7.10
C SER A 242 -13.65 2.21 5.74
N CYS A 243 -14.16 2.78 4.65
CA CYS A 243 -13.58 2.61 3.31
C CYS A 243 -12.12 3.10 3.26
N LEU A 244 -11.86 4.28 3.83
CA LEU A 244 -10.51 4.84 3.90
C LEU A 244 -9.55 3.99 4.74
N LYS A 245 -10.03 3.43 5.85
CA LYS A 245 -9.23 2.50 6.67
C LYS A 245 -8.86 1.22 5.91
N LYS A 246 -9.81 0.62 5.17
CA LYS A 246 -9.52 -0.56 4.34
C LYS A 246 -8.44 -0.27 3.29
N ALA A 247 -8.56 0.85 2.57
CA ALA A 247 -7.55 1.26 1.61
C ALA A 247 -6.18 1.45 2.27
N HIS A 248 -6.14 2.14 3.40
CA HIS A 248 -4.92 2.35 4.17
C HIS A 248 -4.27 1.01 4.60
N ASP A 249 -5.06 0.08 5.13
CA ASP A 249 -4.57 -1.21 5.62
C ASP A 249 -3.98 -2.09 4.50
N VAL A 250 -4.53 -2.01 3.28
CA VAL A 250 -3.95 -2.73 2.12
C VAL A 250 -2.69 -2.03 1.63
N VAL A 251 -2.66 -0.69 1.58
CA VAL A 251 -1.45 0.05 1.21
C VAL A 251 -0.32 -0.23 2.21
N ALA A 252 -0.61 -0.31 3.51
CA ALA A 252 0.38 -0.61 4.54
C ALA A 252 1.01 -2.01 4.41
N LYS A 253 0.34 -2.95 3.72
CA LYS A 253 0.89 -4.29 3.43
C LYS A 253 1.84 -4.30 2.23
N ASN A 254 1.86 -3.25 1.42
CA ASN A 254 2.77 -3.16 0.28
C ASN A 254 4.19 -2.81 0.75
N THR A 255 5.07 -3.82 0.83
CA THR A 255 6.46 -3.64 1.27
C THR A 255 7.43 -3.57 0.09
N ARG A 256 8.57 -2.88 0.30
CA ARG A 256 9.61 -2.58 -0.71
C ARG A 256 10.06 -3.73 -1.62
N GLY A 257 10.00 -4.97 -1.15
CA GLY A 257 10.53 -6.12 -1.87
C GLY A 257 9.54 -6.83 -2.78
N LEU A 258 8.22 -6.63 -2.59
CA LEU A 258 7.20 -7.49 -3.21
C LEU A 258 7.15 -7.36 -4.72
N ASP A 259 7.11 -6.14 -5.24
CA ASP A 259 7.11 -5.89 -6.69
C ASP A 259 8.39 -6.41 -7.36
N THR A 260 9.53 -6.24 -6.68
CA THR A 260 10.82 -6.74 -7.18
C THR A 260 10.85 -8.26 -7.20
N ALA A 261 10.35 -8.92 -6.15
CA ALA A 261 10.26 -10.37 -6.08
C ALA A 261 9.35 -10.92 -7.19
N MET A 262 8.20 -10.30 -7.43
CA MET A 262 7.31 -10.67 -8.53
C MET A 262 8.00 -10.53 -9.88
N PHE A 263 8.69 -9.41 -10.13
CA PHE A 263 9.42 -9.20 -11.36
C PHE A 263 10.51 -10.27 -11.57
N ILE A 264 11.30 -10.57 -10.54
CA ILE A 264 12.37 -11.58 -10.59
C ILE A 264 11.79 -12.95 -10.93
N ASP A 265 10.73 -13.41 -10.26
CA ASP A 265 10.21 -14.76 -10.44
C ASP A 265 9.70 -15.04 -11.88
N HIS A 266 9.17 -13.99 -12.52
CA HIS A 266 8.66 -14.05 -13.88
C HIS A 266 9.72 -13.83 -14.97
N ASN A 267 10.93 -13.38 -14.59
CA ASN A 267 12.04 -13.13 -15.52
C ASN A 267 13.27 -13.99 -15.26
N LYS A 268 13.30 -14.75 -14.16
CA LYS A 268 14.39 -15.67 -13.83
C LYS A 268 14.41 -16.81 -14.85
N VAL A 269 15.44 -16.79 -15.69
CA VAL A 269 15.77 -17.85 -16.66
C VAL A 269 17.11 -18.49 -16.27
N PRO A 270 17.38 -19.76 -16.66
CA PRO A 270 18.68 -20.37 -16.47
C PRO A 270 19.77 -19.51 -17.11
N TRP A 271 20.75 -19.08 -16.30
CA TRP A 271 21.92 -18.35 -16.79
C TRP A 271 22.98 -19.35 -17.25
N GLN A 272 23.52 -19.12 -18.45
CA GLN A 272 24.67 -19.84 -18.96
C GLN A 272 25.80 -18.83 -19.14
N ASP A 273 26.92 -19.07 -18.46
CA ASP A 273 28.10 -18.23 -18.62
C ASP A 273 28.56 -18.24 -20.09
N PRO A 274 28.86 -17.06 -20.68
CA PRO A 274 29.52 -17.00 -21.97
C PRO A 274 30.80 -17.82 -21.94
N THR A 275 31.07 -18.54 -23.03
CA THR A 275 32.29 -19.34 -23.16
C THR A 275 33.52 -18.44 -23.09
N ASP A 276 34.56 -18.91 -22.40
CA ASP A 276 35.85 -18.24 -22.38
C ASP A 276 36.44 -18.10 -23.79
N PHE A 277 37.29 -17.09 -23.94
CA PHE A 277 38.07 -16.90 -25.15
C PHE A 277 39.30 -17.82 -25.12
N TYR A 278 39.57 -18.48 -26.25
CA TYR A 278 40.76 -19.30 -26.43
C TYR A 278 41.64 -18.71 -27.54
N PHE A 279 42.94 -18.98 -27.48
CA PHE A 279 43.85 -18.63 -28.57
C PHE A 279 43.40 -19.31 -29.87
N GLN A 280 43.36 -18.54 -30.96
CA GLN A 280 43.00 -19.03 -32.28
C GLN A 280 44.24 -19.00 -33.17
N PRO A 281 44.85 -20.17 -33.48
CA PRO A 281 46.01 -20.24 -34.34
C PRO A 281 45.73 -19.64 -35.72
N SER A 282 46.75 -19.02 -36.30
CA SER A 282 46.67 -18.44 -37.63
C SER A 282 46.48 -19.53 -38.69
N PRO A 283 45.58 -19.34 -39.66
CA PRO A 283 45.42 -20.28 -40.77
C PRO A 283 46.61 -20.26 -41.76
N ILE A 284 47.52 -19.29 -41.64
CA ILE A 284 48.64 -19.06 -42.58
C ILE A 284 50.00 -19.29 -41.92
N TRP A 285 50.08 -19.17 -40.60
CA TRP A 285 51.33 -19.25 -39.84
C TRP A 285 51.21 -20.30 -38.75
N HIS A 286 52.25 -21.12 -38.55
CA HIS A 286 52.27 -22.09 -37.47
C HIS A 286 52.62 -21.38 -36.15
N ASP A 287 51.59 -21.00 -35.41
CA ASP A 287 51.69 -20.48 -34.05
C ASP A 287 50.88 -21.33 -33.05
N ASP A 288 51.22 -21.12 -31.80
CA ASP A 288 50.56 -21.67 -30.61
C ASP A 288 50.34 -20.53 -29.61
N ASP A 289 49.72 -20.85 -28.48
CA ASP A 289 49.38 -19.90 -27.42
C ASP A 289 50.58 -19.50 -26.53
N THR A 290 51.80 -19.89 -26.91
CA THR A 290 52.99 -19.63 -26.11
C THR A 290 53.58 -18.26 -26.38
N PHE A 291 54.07 -17.61 -25.32
CA PHE A 291 54.75 -16.33 -25.43
C PHE A 291 56.15 -16.49 -26.02
N LYS A 292 56.53 -15.59 -26.93
CA LYS A 292 57.92 -15.48 -27.37
C LYS A 292 58.80 -14.87 -26.27
N THR A 293 59.74 -15.65 -25.77
CA THR A 293 60.66 -15.29 -24.67
C THR A 293 62.13 -15.15 -25.12
N ASP A 294 62.37 -14.93 -26.42
CA ASP A 294 63.67 -14.51 -26.93
C ASP A 294 64.01 -13.08 -26.45
N GLU A 295 65.28 -12.63 -26.56
CA GLU A 295 65.69 -11.33 -25.99
C GLU A 295 64.87 -10.14 -26.52
N ASN A 296 64.43 -10.20 -27.78
CA ASN A 296 63.55 -9.18 -28.36
C ASN A 296 62.14 -9.24 -27.78
N GLY A 297 61.56 -10.44 -27.61
CA GLY A 297 60.29 -10.65 -26.93
C GLY A 297 60.33 -10.22 -25.46
N LEU A 298 61.39 -10.59 -24.73
CA LEU A 298 61.60 -10.18 -23.33
C LEU A 298 61.73 -8.67 -23.20
N LYS A 299 62.42 -7.97 -24.13
CA LYS A 299 62.48 -6.50 -24.12
C LYS A 299 61.09 -5.87 -24.27
N TYR A 300 60.24 -6.40 -25.15
CA TYR A 300 58.85 -5.92 -25.32
C TYR A 300 58.01 -6.19 -24.06
N LEU A 301 58.09 -7.41 -23.51
CA LEU A 301 57.34 -7.82 -22.32
C LEU A 301 57.77 -7.04 -21.07
N ARG A 302 59.07 -6.79 -20.86
CA ARG A 302 59.59 -5.89 -19.80
C ARG A 302 59.01 -4.47 -19.92
N GLY A 303 58.88 -3.97 -21.17
CA GLY A 303 58.28 -2.68 -21.48
C GLY A 303 56.81 -2.56 -21.07
N ARG A 304 56.04 -3.61 -21.38
CA ARG A 304 54.63 -3.72 -20.99
C ARG A 304 54.45 -3.92 -19.50
N LEU A 305 55.26 -4.79 -18.89
CA LEU A 305 55.21 -5.08 -17.46
C LEU A 305 55.37 -3.81 -16.62
N ALA A 306 56.40 -3.00 -16.87
CA ALA A 306 56.59 -1.77 -16.08
C ALA A 306 55.48 -0.73 -16.31
N THR A 307 54.88 -0.69 -17.50
CA THR A 307 53.72 0.18 -17.78
C THR A 307 52.48 -0.32 -17.03
N ALA A 308 52.29 -1.63 -16.96
CA ALA A 308 51.20 -2.26 -16.23
C ALA A 308 51.37 -2.12 -14.71
N GLU A 309 52.59 -2.28 -14.17
CA GLU A 309 52.91 -2.04 -12.75
C GLU A 309 52.62 -0.60 -12.33
N GLU A 310 53.10 0.39 -13.09
CA GLU A 310 52.80 1.82 -12.84
C GLU A 310 51.29 2.11 -12.97
N GLY A 311 50.62 1.44 -13.90
CA GLY A 311 49.17 1.52 -14.10
C GLY A 311 48.38 0.92 -12.93
N ALA A 312 48.80 -0.24 -12.44
CA ALA A 312 48.17 -0.97 -11.35
C ALA A 312 48.25 -0.19 -10.03
N GLU A 313 49.42 0.37 -9.70
CA GLU A 313 49.61 1.19 -8.50
C GLU A 313 48.64 2.39 -8.50
N LYS A 314 48.61 3.16 -9.59
CA LYS A 314 47.72 4.32 -9.73
C LYS A 314 46.24 3.93 -9.73
N ALA A 315 45.89 2.82 -10.37
CA ALA A 315 44.51 2.34 -10.40
C ALA A 315 44.08 1.83 -9.01
N GLY A 316 44.99 1.22 -8.26
CA GLY A 316 44.80 0.77 -6.88
C GLY A 316 44.41 1.92 -5.95
N ASP A 317 45.20 2.99 -5.91
CA ASP A 317 44.93 4.17 -5.08
C ASP A 317 43.56 4.79 -5.39
N VAL A 318 43.23 4.90 -6.68
CA VAL A 318 41.95 5.46 -7.13
C VAL A 318 40.80 4.54 -6.73
N SER A 319 40.99 3.23 -6.80
CA SER A 319 39.96 2.25 -6.48
C SER A 319 39.66 2.18 -4.99
N GLU A 320 40.68 2.19 -4.15
CA GLU A 320 40.52 2.22 -2.69
C GLU A 320 39.77 3.49 -2.25
N ALA A 321 40.12 4.65 -2.84
CA ALA A 321 39.41 5.89 -2.60
C ALA A 321 37.95 5.86 -3.10
N ALA A 322 37.66 5.19 -4.21
CA ALA A 322 36.30 5.02 -4.73
C ALA A 322 35.47 4.06 -3.85
N LEU A 323 36.07 2.97 -3.36
CA LEU A 323 35.44 2.00 -2.47
C LEU A 323 34.99 2.66 -1.17
N SER A 324 35.87 3.44 -0.55
CA SER A 324 35.53 4.19 0.67
C SER A 324 34.34 5.12 0.48
N LYS A 325 34.28 5.85 -0.66
CA LYS A 325 33.12 6.71 -0.99
C LYS A 325 31.85 5.92 -1.25
N PHE A 326 31.95 4.77 -1.92
CA PHE A 326 30.81 3.90 -2.17
C PHE A 326 30.24 3.31 -0.89
N GLU A 327 31.09 2.83 0.02
CA GLU A 327 30.66 2.33 1.33
C GLU A 327 29.99 3.41 2.17
N ALA A 328 30.52 4.64 2.14
CA ALA A 328 29.91 5.78 2.80
C ALA A 328 28.50 6.08 2.23
N ALA A 329 28.36 6.14 0.90
CA ALA A 329 27.07 6.37 0.24
C ALA A 329 26.07 5.21 0.50
N LYS A 330 26.55 3.96 0.53
CA LYS A 330 25.75 2.78 0.88
C LYS A 330 25.27 2.83 2.33
N SER A 331 26.16 3.21 3.26
CA SER A 331 25.84 3.37 4.68
C SER A 331 24.82 4.49 4.91
N GLU A 332 24.98 5.61 4.21
CA GLU A 332 24.05 6.73 4.27
C GLU A 332 22.64 6.31 3.82
N LEU A 333 22.53 5.59 2.70
CA LEU A 333 21.25 5.08 2.19
C LEU A 333 20.64 4.03 3.14
N GLY A 334 21.46 3.17 3.74
CA GLY A 334 21.01 2.12 4.65
C GLY A 334 20.46 2.62 5.99
N LYS A 335 20.74 3.87 6.37
CA LYS A 335 20.25 4.50 7.61
C LYS A 335 18.93 5.25 7.41
N LEU A 336 18.46 5.39 6.18
CA LEU A 336 17.27 6.16 5.88
C LEU A 336 16.01 5.37 6.24
N ASP A 337 15.10 6.05 6.93
CA ASP A 337 13.71 5.64 6.97
C ASP A 337 13.00 6.14 5.70
N LEU A 338 12.90 5.25 4.71
CA LEU A 338 12.32 5.59 3.41
C LEU A 338 10.81 5.91 3.49
N GLU A 339 10.12 5.52 4.57
CA GLU A 339 8.68 5.75 4.72
C GLU A 339 8.37 7.19 5.18
N SER A 340 9.27 7.84 5.91
CA SER A 340 9.09 9.21 6.43
C SER A 340 9.79 10.31 5.63
N MET A 341 10.56 9.95 4.59
CA MET A 341 11.34 10.90 3.80
C MET A 341 10.58 11.50 2.62
N SER A 342 10.86 12.77 2.31
CA SER A 342 10.37 13.41 1.09
C SER A 342 11.12 12.94 -0.16
N GLY A 343 10.40 12.68 -1.26
CA GLY A 343 11.00 12.20 -2.51
C GLY A 343 12.04 13.15 -3.13
N THR A 344 11.96 14.45 -2.84
CA THR A 344 12.94 15.46 -3.27
C THR A 344 14.29 15.31 -2.55
N ALA A 345 14.30 14.77 -1.33
CA ALA A 345 15.52 14.50 -0.57
C ALA A 345 16.20 13.17 -0.94
N LEU A 346 15.43 12.18 -1.44
CA LEU A 346 15.97 10.87 -1.81
C LEU A 346 16.77 10.89 -3.12
N SER A 347 16.32 11.69 -4.11
CA SER A 347 16.91 11.69 -5.45
C SER A 347 18.42 12.03 -5.47
N PRO A 348 18.91 13.07 -4.75
CA PRO A 348 20.34 13.36 -4.65
C PRO A 348 21.16 12.21 -4.06
N LEU A 349 20.61 11.47 -3.08
CA LEU A 349 21.29 10.36 -2.40
C LEU A 349 21.44 9.15 -3.33
N LEU A 350 20.39 8.81 -4.08
CA LEU A 350 20.44 7.76 -5.10
C LEU A 350 21.42 8.11 -6.23
N ASN A 351 21.42 9.37 -6.67
CA ASN A 351 22.39 9.84 -7.67
C ASN A 351 23.84 9.78 -7.16
N ASN A 352 24.07 10.12 -5.89
CA ASN A 352 25.39 9.98 -5.26
C ASN A 352 25.82 8.51 -5.20
N PHE A 353 24.93 7.62 -4.74
CA PHE A 353 25.19 6.18 -4.70
C PHE A 353 25.55 5.63 -6.10
N ALA A 354 24.76 5.96 -7.12
CA ALA A 354 24.99 5.52 -8.49
C ALA A 354 26.33 6.02 -9.05
N ARG A 355 26.69 7.28 -8.80
CA ARG A 355 27.98 7.85 -9.21
C ARG A 355 29.15 7.16 -8.50
N CYS A 356 29.08 6.97 -7.19
CA CYS A 356 30.13 6.28 -6.44
C CYS A 356 30.30 4.82 -6.89
N LEU A 357 29.19 4.12 -7.17
CA LEU A 357 29.22 2.77 -7.73
C LEU A 357 29.89 2.75 -9.11
N GLN A 358 29.55 3.70 -9.98
CA GLN A 358 30.15 3.83 -11.31
C GLN A 358 31.66 4.08 -11.24
N ASP A 359 32.10 4.96 -10.33
CA ASP A 359 33.51 5.28 -10.14
C ASP A 359 34.28 4.03 -9.65
N LEU A 360 33.73 3.31 -8.66
CA LEU A 360 34.31 2.06 -8.14
C LEU A 360 34.42 0.99 -9.23
N ILE A 361 33.35 0.72 -9.97
CA ILE A 361 33.37 -0.30 -11.04
C ILE A 361 34.44 0.05 -12.09
N ARG A 362 34.54 1.32 -12.49
CA ARG A 362 35.50 1.77 -13.50
C ARG A 362 36.96 1.68 -13.01
N SER A 363 37.23 2.02 -11.75
CA SER A 363 38.58 1.91 -11.19
C SER A 363 38.99 0.45 -11.00
N GLU A 364 38.11 -0.38 -10.46
CA GLU A 364 38.34 -1.82 -10.28
C GLU A 364 38.57 -2.52 -11.62
N THR A 365 37.80 -2.19 -12.65
CA THR A 365 37.99 -2.75 -14.00
C THR A 365 39.40 -2.45 -14.55
N LYS A 366 39.88 -1.21 -14.37
CA LYS A 366 41.23 -0.82 -14.81
C LYS A 366 42.31 -1.50 -13.98
N ARG A 367 42.14 -1.54 -12.65
CA ARG A 367 43.06 -2.22 -11.73
C ARG A 367 43.21 -3.69 -12.12
N LEU A 368 42.09 -4.40 -12.27
CA LEU A 368 42.06 -5.80 -12.70
C LEU A 368 42.74 -6.00 -14.06
N SER A 369 42.52 -5.11 -15.03
CA SER A 369 43.16 -5.24 -16.34
C SER A 369 44.69 -5.18 -16.28
N PHE A 370 45.26 -4.32 -15.43
CA PHE A 370 46.70 -4.23 -15.24
C PHE A 370 47.24 -5.40 -14.42
N GLU A 371 46.54 -5.83 -13.38
CA GLU A 371 46.92 -6.99 -12.56
C GLU A 371 46.98 -8.27 -13.39
N VAL A 372 45.94 -8.53 -14.21
CA VAL A 372 45.93 -9.67 -15.13
C VAL A 372 47.07 -9.57 -16.15
N GLU A 373 47.36 -8.37 -16.68
CA GLU A 373 48.49 -8.19 -17.60
C GLU A 373 49.85 -8.49 -16.93
N ILE A 374 50.05 -8.03 -15.70
CA ILE A 374 51.25 -8.34 -14.90
C ILE A 374 51.37 -9.85 -14.68
N GLU A 375 50.32 -10.49 -14.14
CA GLU A 375 50.30 -11.92 -13.86
C GLU A 375 50.55 -12.76 -15.12
N THR A 376 49.94 -12.37 -16.24
CA THR A 376 50.13 -13.04 -17.53
C THR A 376 51.58 -12.95 -17.99
N ILE A 377 52.20 -11.77 -17.91
CA ILE A 377 53.59 -11.57 -18.34
C ILE A 377 54.55 -12.30 -17.39
N GLU A 378 54.35 -12.22 -16.08
CA GLU A 378 55.18 -12.90 -15.09
C GLU A 378 55.11 -14.42 -15.23
N ALA A 379 53.92 -14.98 -15.43
CA ALA A 379 53.74 -16.41 -15.69
C ALA A 379 54.43 -16.84 -16.99
N ALA A 380 54.26 -16.06 -18.07
CA ALA A 380 54.87 -16.32 -19.37
C ALA A 380 56.41 -16.22 -19.37
N THR A 381 56.99 -15.51 -18.41
CA THR A 381 58.44 -15.25 -18.31
C THR A 381 59.09 -15.90 -17.08
N ALA A 382 58.40 -16.86 -16.46
CA ALA A 382 58.91 -17.58 -15.31
C ALA A 382 60.29 -18.20 -15.58
N GLY A 383 61.30 -17.79 -14.79
CA GLY A 383 62.69 -18.24 -14.93
C GLY A 383 63.58 -17.34 -15.80
N CYS A 384 63.04 -16.31 -16.45
CA CYS A 384 63.80 -15.31 -17.22
C CYS A 384 64.16 -14.09 -16.37
N ASP A 385 65.32 -13.46 -16.63
CA ASP A 385 65.65 -12.20 -15.94
C ASP A 385 64.88 -11.02 -16.54
N LEU A 386 63.96 -10.48 -15.75
CA LEU A 386 63.20 -9.27 -16.07
C LEU A 386 63.90 -7.98 -15.61
N SER A 387 65.13 -8.05 -15.09
CA SER A 387 65.87 -6.87 -14.65
C SER A 387 66.45 -6.07 -15.83
N GLY A 388 66.04 -4.79 -15.93
CA GLY A 388 66.80 -3.73 -16.59
C GLY A 388 66.81 -3.65 -18.13
N VAL A 389 65.80 -2.97 -18.70
CA VAL A 389 66.05 -2.00 -19.79
C VAL A 389 65.20 -0.76 -19.50
N PRO A 390 65.78 0.46 -19.34
CA PRO A 390 64.99 1.66 -19.12
C PRO A 390 64.06 1.93 -20.29
N ILE A 391 62.76 2.01 -20.03
CA ILE A 391 61.75 2.33 -21.04
C ILE A 391 61.82 3.84 -21.28
N THR A 392 62.38 4.21 -22.42
CA THR A 392 62.35 5.59 -22.90
C THR A 392 61.04 5.87 -23.61
N ARG A 393 60.23 6.79 -23.08
CA ARG A 393 59.00 7.28 -23.73
C ARG A 393 59.28 8.65 -24.34
N THR A 394 59.19 8.77 -25.66
CA THR A 394 59.35 10.06 -26.36
C THR A 394 58.04 10.86 -26.26
N LYS A 395 58.03 11.96 -25.51
CA LYS A 395 56.93 12.93 -25.53
C LYS A 395 57.36 14.20 -26.27
N THR A 396 56.54 14.68 -27.19
CA THR A 396 56.74 15.98 -27.82
C THR A 396 56.08 17.06 -26.96
N LYS A 397 56.87 17.90 -26.26
CA LYS A 397 56.36 19.11 -25.59
C LYS A 397 56.63 20.34 -26.47
N ARG A 398 55.62 21.20 -26.62
CA ARG A 398 55.76 22.54 -27.22
C ARG A 398 56.16 23.53 -26.13
N THR A 399 57.26 24.26 -26.35
CA THR A 399 57.64 25.41 -25.51
C THR A 399 56.96 26.68 -25.99
N VAL A 400 56.93 27.71 -25.14
CA VAL A 400 56.21 29.00 -25.31
C VAL A 400 56.61 29.77 -26.58
N PHE A 401 57.70 29.39 -27.27
CA PHE A 401 58.12 29.94 -28.57
C PHE A 401 58.02 28.95 -29.76
N GLY A 402 57.16 27.94 -29.68
CA GLY A 402 56.69 27.17 -30.86
C GLY A 402 57.66 26.13 -31.44
N LYS A 403 58.85 25.91 -30.90
CA LYS A 403 59.73 24.80 -31.32
C LYS A 403 59.36 23.49 -30.62
N LYS A 404 59.18 22.42 -31.41
CA LYS A 404 58.97 21.04 -30.90
C LYS A 404 60.28 20.55 -30.29
N LYS A 405 60.29 20.19 -29.00
CA LYS A 405 61.40 19.48 -28.37
C LYS A 405 60.94 18.05 -28.07
N GLU A 406 61.62 17.07 -28.64
CA GLU A 406 61.50 15.68 -28.20
C GLU A 406 62.15 15.57 -26.83
N VAL A 407 61.35 15.25 -25.83
CA VAL A 407 61.85 14.95 -24.49
C VAL A 407 61.75 13.44 -24.34
N VAL A 408 62.91 12.80 -24.23
CA VAL A 408 63.03 11.38 -23.88
C VAL A 408 62.80 11.29 -22.38
N GLU A 409 61.62 10.85 -21.97
CA GLU A 409 61.29 10.58 -20.59
C GLU A 409 61.76 9.16 -20.27
N VAL A 410 62.83 9.03 -19.47
CA VAL A 410 63.33 7.75 -18.97
C VAL A 410 62.39 7.31 -17.85
N ILE A 411 61.55 6.31 -18.10
CA ILE A 411 60.80 5.64 -17.05
C ILE A 411 61.81 4.78 -16.29
N ARG A 412 62.21 5.26 -15.11
CA ARG A 412 63.08 4.49 -14.21
C ARG A 412 62.20 3.47 -13.48
N PRO A 413 62.65 2.22 -13.29
CA PRO A 413 62.01 1.33 -12.33
C PRO A 413 62.05 2.01 -10.96
N ILE A 414 60.94 2.00 -10.23
CA ILE A 414 60.92 2.46 -8.84
C ILE A 414 61.73 1.44 -8.03
N THR A 415 62.92 1.83 -7.61
CA THR A 415 63.74 1.07 -6.65
C THR A 415 63.56 1.68 -5.27
N ASN A 416 63.12 0.89 -4.29
CA ASN A 416 63.22 1.27 -2.88
C ASN A 416 64.67 1.20 -2.39
N ARG A 417 64.98 1.91 -1.31
CA ARG A 417 66.34 2.25 -0.84
C ARG A 417 67.22 1.05 -0.41
N ASP A 418 66.70 -0.18 -0.38
CA ASP A 418 67.39 -1.37 0.15
C ASP A 418 67.54 -2.55 -0.84
N GLY A 419 67.37 -2.34 -2.15
CA GLY A 419 67.87 -3.29 -3.16
C GLY A 419 67.24 -4.71 -3.19
N ASN A 420 66.17 -4.97 -2.44
CA ASN A 420 65.36 -6.19 -2.57
C ASN A 420 64.13 -5.93 -3.43
N ARG A 421 63.96 -6.72 -4.51
CA ARG A 421 62.69 -6.90 -5.22
C ARG A 421 61.69 -7.52 -4.26
N LEU A 422 60.86 -6.69 -3.62
CA LEU A 422 59.68 -7.15 -2.87
C LEU A 422 58.72 -7.77 -3.89
N GLY A 423 58.66 -9.09 -3.91
CA GLY A 423 57.77 -9.83 -4.79
C GLY A 423 56.32 -9.39 -4.59
N LEU A 424 55.67 -9.02 -5.70
CA LEU A 424 54.26 -8.65 -5.78
C LEU A 424 53.31 -9.70 -5.15
N ARG A 425 53.77 -10.95 -5.00
CA ARG A 425 53.10 -12.01 -4.23
C ARG A 425 52.76 -11.62 -2.78
N SER A 426 53.50 -10.73 -2.12
CA SER A 426 53.14 -10.27 -0.76
C SER A 426 52.09 -9.16 -0.73
N LEU A 427 51.88 -8.44 -1.85
CA LEU A 427 50.85 -7.41 -1.98
C LEU A 427 49.53 -8.00 -2.48
N LEU A 428 49.58 -9.03 -3.34
CA LEU A 428 48.42 -9.84 -3.71
C LEU A 428 47.78 -10.51 -2.49
N SER A 429 48.54 -10.81 -1.43
CA SER A 429 47.95 -11.30 -0.17
C SER A 429 47.13 -10.26 0.59
N ARG A 430 47.22 -8.96 0.29
CA ARG A 430 46.42 -7.91 0.98
C ARG A 430 45.16 -7.53 0.21
N THR A 431 45.17 -7.61 -1.11
CA THR A 431 43.98 -7.36 -1.96
C THR A 431 43.17 -8.63 -2.25
N ALA A 432 43.79 -9.81 -2.35
CA ALA A 432 43.05 -11.08 -2.42
C ALA A 432 42.40 -11.49 -1.08
N LYS A 433 42.76 -10.85 0.03
CA LYS A 433 42.07 -11.03 1.33
C LYS A 433 40.75 -10.26 1.44
N HIS A 434 40.38 -9.42 0.48
CA HIS A 434 39.12 -8.67 0.51
C HIS A 434 38.09 -9.07 -0.56
N LEU A 435 38.38 -10.06 -1.40
CA LEU A 435 37.37 -10.89 -2.07
C LEU A 435 37.16 -12.22 -1.33
N VAL A 436 37.11 -12.16 0.00
CA VAL A 436 36.32 -13.15 0.73
C VAL A 436 34.87 -12.76 0.48
N VAL A 437 34.23 -13.45 -0.47
CA VAL A 437 32.79 -13.66 -0.44
C VAL A 437 32.47 -14.06 1.00
N SER A 438 31.77 -13.20 1.72
CA SER A 438 31.18 -13.52 3.02
C SER A 438 30.22 -14.68 2.81
N GLY A 439 30.77 -15.88 2.87
CA GLY A 439 30.09 -17.16 2.74
C GLY A 439 30.76 -18.18 3.65
N PRO A 440 30.11 -19.32 3.88
CA PRO A 440 30.68 -20.41 4.69
C PRO A 440 32.05 -20.84 4.14
N GLY A 441 33.01 -21.08 5.02
CA GLY A 441 34.33 -21.63 4.68
C GLY A 441 34.46 -23.04 5.22
N VAL A 442 35.43 -23.80 4.72
CA VAL A 442 35.76 -25.13 5.26
C VAL A 442 37.22 -25.21 5.66
N LYS A 443 37.49 -25.95 6.73
CA LYS A 443 38.83 -26.27 7.21
C LYS A 443 39.10 -27.75 6.95
N VAL A 444 40.15 -28.05 6.20
CA VAL A 444 40.54 -29.42 5.88
C VAL A 444 41.10 -30.10 7.14
N LEU A 445 40.54 -31.26 7.50
CA LEU A 445 40.91 -32.03 8.68
C LEU A 445 42.00 -33.06 8.37
N TYR A 446 42.01 -33.61 7.16
CA TYR A 446 42.91 -34.66 6.70
C TYR A 446 43.39 -34.38 5.27
N ASP A 447 44.60 -34.80 4.94
CA ASP A 447 45.09 -34.76 3.56
C ASP A 447 44.18 -35.61 2.66
N PHE A 448 43.83 -35.08 1.49
CA PHE A 448 43.04 -35.79 0.49
C PHE A 448 43.71 -35.60 -0.87
N GLU A 449 44.05 -36.70 -1.52
CA GLU A 449 44.65 -36.70 -2.85
C GLU A 449 43.57 -37.03 -3.89
N ALA A 450 43.47 -36.23 -4.95
CA ALA A 450 42.48 -36.42 -6.00
C ALA A 450 42.80 -37.69 -6.80
N GLU A 451 41.87 -38.65 -6.81
CA GLU A 451 41.99 -39.90 -7.57
C GLU A 451 40.98 -39.96 -8.73
N GLY A 452 39.94 -39.12 -8.69
CA GLY A 452 38.84 -39.09 -9.65
C GLY A 452 38.67 -37.76 -10.42
N PRO A 453 37.94 -37.78 -11.56
CA PRO A 453 37.64 -36.58 -12.32
C PRO A 453 36.76 -35.59 -11.53
N GLY A 454 37.26 -34.37 -11.37
CA GLY A 454 36.59 -33.28 -10.65
C GLY A 454 36.93 -33.18 -9.16
N GLU A 455 37.77 -34.07 -8.63
CA GLU A 455 38.34 -33.98 -7.29
C GLU A 455 39.52 -33.00 -7.26
N ILE A 456 39.82 -32.46 -6.07
CA ILE A 456 40.96 -31.57 -5.86
C ILE A 456 41.78 -32.04 -4.68
N THR A 457 43.11 -32.03 -4.83
CA THR A 457 44.04 -32.38 -3.76
C THR A 457 44.08 -31.26 -2.72
N VAL A 458 43.89 -31.60 -1.44
CA VAL A 458 43.88 -30.65 -0.32
C VAL A 458 44.70 -31.17 0.85
N LEU A 459 45.30 -30.27 1.62
CA LEU A 459 46.16 -30.61 2.77
C LEU A 459 45.48 -30.29 4.10
N ALA A 460 45.68 -31.14 5.10
CA ALA A 460 45.18 -30.96 6.45
C ALA A 460 45.62 -29.59 7.01
N GLY A 461 44.64 -28.84 7.50
CA GLY A 461 44.81 -27.50 8.04
C GLY A 461 44.52 -26.36 7.04
N GLU A 462 44.33 -26.65 5.74
CA GLU A 462 43.94 -25.65 4.75
C GLU A 462 42.54 -25.08 5.03
N LYS A 463 42.34 -23.78 4.75
CA LYS A 463 41.03 -23.12 4.85
C LYS A 463 40.59 -22.67 3.47
N LEU A 464 39.50 -23.24 2.97
CA LEU A 464 39.02 -23.05 1.61
C LEU A 464 37.60 -22.46 1.60
N PRO A 465 37.24 -21.61 0.63
CA PRO A 465 35.85 -21.17 0.44
C PRO A 465 34.95 -22.36 0.08
N LEU A 466 33.77 -22.46 0.73
CA LEU A 466 32.73 -23.40 0.34
C LEU A 466 31.96 -22.83 -0.84
N LEU A 467 31.93 -23.55 -1.96
CA LEU A 467 31.11 -23.18 -3.12
C LEU A 467 29.73 -23.84 -3.05
N GLU A 468 29.70 -25.14 -2.75
CA GLU A 468 28.45 -25.92 -2.63
C GLU A 468 28.55 -26.82 -1.38
N PRO A 469 27.60 -26.71 -0.43
CA PRO A 469 27.54 -27.59 0.74
C PRO A 469 27.16 -29.03 0.35
N ASP A 470 27.35 -29.96 1.27
CA ASP A 470 26.96 -31.35 1.06
C ASP A 470 25.44 -31.44 0.85
N ASN A 471 25.03 -31.89 -0.33
CA ASN A 471 23.64 -32.08 -0.72
C ASN A 471 23.11 -33.50 -0.38
N GLY A 472 23.77 -34.19 0.55
CA GLY A 472 23.49 -35.58 0.93
C GLY A 472 24.26 -36.61 0.11
N SER A 473 25.23 -36.17 -0.70
CA SER A 473 26.09 -37.05 -1.51
C SER A 473 27.39 -37.44 -0.81
N GLY A 474 27.72 -36.81 0.32
CA GLY A 474 28.98 -37.01 1.02
C GLY A 474 30.16 -36.22 0.43
N TRP A 475 29.88 -35.30 -0.51
CA TRP A 475 30.88 -34.49 -1.21
C TRP A 475 30.53 -33.01 -1.10
N ILE A 476 31.54 -32.18 -0.87
CA ILE A 476 31.41 -30.71 -0.92
C ILE A 476 32.26 -30.16 -2.06
N LYS A 477 31.87 -29.00 -2.59
CA LYS A 477 32.66 -28.31 -3.62
C LYS A 477 33.42 -27.12 -3.01
N VAL A 478 34.72 -27.11 -3.23
CA VAL A 478 35.65 -26.14 -2.64
C VAL A 478 36.49 -25.47 -3.73
N ARG A 479 37.06 -24.31 -3.39
CA ARG A 479 38.01 -23.61 -4.25
C ARG A 479 39.39 -23.56 -3.60
N SER A 480 40.42 -24.04 -4.28
CA SER A 480 41.81 -23.90 -3.85
C SER A 480 42.58 -23.08 -4.90
N GLY A 481 42.94 -21.85 -4.57
CA GLY A 481 43.51 -20.92 -5.54
C GLY A 481 42.55 -20.61 -6.69
N LEU A 482 42.96 -20.95 -7.92
CA LEU A 482 42.17 -20.80 -9.15
C LEU A 482 41.36 -22.06 -9.51
N ASP A 483 41.67 -23.20 -8.88
CA ASP A 483 41.03 -24.48 -9.18
C ASP A 483 39.80 -24.71 -8.30
N THR A 484 38.77 -25.34 -8.88
CA THR A 484 37.57 -25.78 -8.15
C THR A 484 37.39 -27.27 -8.32
N GLY A 485 37.15 -27.98 -7.22
CA GLY A 485 36.90 -29.41 -7.22
C GLY A 485 36.12 -29.84 -5.99
N ILE A 486 35.84 -31.13 -5.91
CA ILE A 486 35.13 -31.72 -4.78
C ILE A 486 36.09 -32.42 -3.82
N VAL A 487 35.73 -32.41 -2.54
CA VAL A 487 36.39 -33.17 -1.47
C VAL A 487 35.33 -33.84 -0.59
N PRO A 488 35.63 -34.96 0.07
CA PRO A 488 34.67 -35.63 0.93
C PRO A 488 34.25 -34.72 2.09
N SER A 489 32.95 -34.68 2.42
CA SER A 489 32.44 -33.86 3.52
C SER A 489 32.98 -34.28 4.89
N SER A 490 33.43 -35.53 5.03
CA SER A 490 34.10 -36.05 6.24
C SER A 490 35.55 -35.59 6.41
N TYR A 491 36.17 -35.02 5.37
CA TYR A 491 37.57 -34.59 5.38
C TYR A 491 37.72 -33.11 5.73
N VAL A 492 36.61 -32.42 6.00
CA VAL A 492 36.53 -30.97 6.14
C VAL A 492 35.53 -30.57 7.24
N GLU A 493 35.79 -29.46 7.92
CA GLU A 493 34.92 -28.87 8.93
C GLU A 493 34.41 -27.51 8.43
N VAL A 494 33.09 -27.33 8.31
CA VAL A 494 32.50 -26.06 7.87
C VAL A 494 32.51 -25.05 9.01
N PHE A 495 33.03 -23.85 8.78
CA PHE A 495 32.99 -22.74 9.73
C PHE A 495 32.36 -21.50 9.10
N ASN A 496 31.54 -20.78 9.87
CA ASN A 496 30.98 -19.50 9.45
C ASN A 496 31.90 -18.36 9.89
N ASN A 497 32.36 -17.59 8.91
CA ASN A 497 33.23 -16.44 9.17
C ASN A 497 32.36 -15.18 9.38
N ALA A 498 31.71 -15.08 10.54
CA ALA A 498 30.96 -13.88 10.93
C ALA A 498 31.55 -13.23 12.18
N ARG A 499 31.97 -11.96 12.08
CA ARG A 499 31.75 -10.89 13.09
C ARG A 499 32.25 -9.52 12.59
N GLY A 500 31.58 -8.41 12.85
CA GLY A 500 30.56 -8.26 13.91
C GLY A 500 29.72 -6.99 13.90
N GLY A 501 28.77 -6.98 14.85
CA GLY A 501 27.94 -5.84 15.22
C GLY A 501 26.59 -6.22 15.85
N LEU A 502 26.61 -6.55 17.15
CA LEU A 502 25.50 -6.42 18.14
C LEU A 502 24.21 -7.24 17.93
N ASP A 503 24.16 -8.40 18.58
CA ASP A 503 22.92 -8.99 19.08
C ASP A 503 22.79 -8.64 20.58
N PRO A 504 21.73 -7.92 21.01
CA PRO A 504 21.32 -7.93 22.40
C PRO A 504 20.50 -9.21 22.65
N PHE A 505 20.82 -9.91 23.75
CA PHE A 505 20.16 -11.11 24.28
C PHE A 505 20.55 -12.47 23.66
N SER A 506 21.54 -13.12 24.27
CA SER A 506 21.31 -14.43 24.89
C SER A 506 22.43 -14.78 25.88
N ASP A 507 22.06 -15.62 26.84
CA ASP A 507 22.58 -15.68 28.18
C ASP A 507 23.86 -16.51 28.39
N VAL A 508 24.60 -16.08 29.42
CA VAL A 508 25.20 -16.89 30.48
C VAL A 508 25.90 -18.19 30.06
N ALA A 509 27.22 -18.06 29.90
CA ALA A 509 28.25 -18.81 30.62
C ALA A 509 27.95 -20.28 30.99
N SER A 510 28.81 -21.17 30.49
CA SER A 510 29.76 -21.86 31.38
C SER A 510 31.01 -22.32 30.63
N LYS A 511 32.15 -21.94 31.19
CA LYS A 511 33.51 -22.38 30.90
C LYS A 511 33.65 -23.87 31.21
N ASN A 512 34.49 -24.58 30.46
CA ASN A 512 35.73 -25.07 31.05
C ASN A 512 36.79 -25.48 30.02
N SER A 513 38.01 -25.17 30.43
CA SER A 513 39.33 -25.41 29.87
C SER A 513 39.68 -26.88 29.65
N ASN A 514 40.49 -27.19 28.63
CA ASN A 514 41.86 -27.70 28.86
C ASN A 514 42.72 -27.66 27.59
N GLU A 515 43.97 -27.21 27.76
CA GLU A 515 45.08 -27.45 26.83
C GLU A 515 45.56 -28.91 26.97
N GLY A 516 46.00 -29.53 25.87
CA GLY A 516 46.63 -30.85 25.88
C GLY A 516 47.11 -31.27 24.49
N ALA A 517 48.41 -31.51 24.37
CA ALA A 517 49.16 -31.77 23.15
C ALA A 517 48.94 -33.18 22.53
N GLY A 518 49.01 -33.24 21.20
CA GLY A 518 49.63 -34.29 20.37
C GLY A 518 49.13 -35.75 20.46
N ALA A 519 48.46 -36.22 19.40
CA ALA A 519 48.69 -37.52 18.75
C ALA A 519 47.77 -37.66 17.52
N GLY A 520 48.30 -38.22 16.43
CA GLY A 520 47.57 -38.42 15.17
C GLY A 520 46.38 -39.37 15.32
N ALA A 521 45.23 -38.95 14.81
CA ALA A 521 44.08 -39.79 14.58
C ALA A 521 44.05 -40.21 13.10
N ALA A 522 43.89 -41.50 12.84
CA ALA A 522 43.71 -42.05 11.50
C ALA A 522 42.44 -41.47 10.82
N PRO A 523 42.41 -41.34 9.48
CA PRO A 523 41.25 -40.83 8.77
C PRO A 523 40.02 -41.75 8.97
N PRO A 524 38.79 -41.19 8.99
CA PRO A 524 37.58 -42.00 8.93
C PRO A 524 37.46 -42.73 7.58
N ALA A 525 36.52 -43.66 7.47
CA ALA A 525 36.30 -44.60 6.36
C ALA A 525 36.46 -43.99 4.93
N PRO A 526 36.86 -44.80 3.92
CA PRO A 526 37.13 -44.34 2.56
C PRO A 526 35.94 -43.59 1.92
N PRO A 527 36.21 -42.65 0.99
CA PRO A 527 35.20 -41.78 0.41
C PRO A 527 34.06 -42.55 -0.28
N PRO A 528 32.81 -42.05 -0.24
CA PRO A 528 31.67 -42.74 -0.79
C PRO A 528 31.78 -42.90 -2.33
N SER A 529 31.64 -44.14 -2.81
CA SER A 529 31.61 -44.47 -4.24
C SER A 529 30.45 -43.77 -4.95
N ARG A 530 30.74 -42.95 -5.98
CA ARG A 530 29.73 -42.31 -6.82
C ARG A 530 28.93 -43.37 -7.60
N GLY A 531 27.78 -43.78 -7.07
CA GLY A 531 26.95 -44.77 -7.75
C GLY A 531 25.64 -45.20 -7.08
N LYS A 532 24.85 -44.30 -6.47
CA LYS A 532 23.37 -44.39 -6.33
C LYS A 532 22.84 -43.25 -5.44
N ALA A 533 21.99 -42.37 -5.98
CA ALA A 533 21.24 -41.42 -5.16
C ALA A 533 20.22 -42.19 -4.30
N SER A 534 20.32 -42.07 -2.97
CA SER A 534 19.30 -42.55 -2.05
C SER A 534 18.17 -41.51 -1.99
N SER A 535 16.98 -41.86 -2.47
CA SER A 535 15.77 -41.06 -2.29
C SER A 535 15.31 -41.12 -0.83
N THR A 536 15.32 -39.99 -0.12
CA THR A 536 14.76 -39.88 1.23
C THR A 536 13.23 -40.01 1.16
N THR A 537 12.66 -40.89 1.99
CA THR A 537 11.21 -41.15 2.08
C THR A 537 10.72 -40.75 3.47
N MET A 538 9.53 -40.13 3.57
CA MET A 538 8.87 -39.76 4.82
C MET A 538 7.55 -40.53 4.97
N THR A 539 7.16 -40.83 6.21
CA THR A 539 5.88 -41.51 6.52
C THR A 539 4.86 -40.50 7.03
N ALA A 540 3.70 -40.41 6.38
CA ALA A 540 2.60 -39.56 6.85
C ALA A 540 2.08 -40.04 8.21
N LEU A 541 1.97 -39.12 9.17
CA LEU A 541 1.47 -39.36 10.52
C LEU A 541 -0.02 -39.01 10.67
N TYR A 542 -0.52 -38.09 9.83
CA TYR A 542 -1.90 -37.62 9.87
C TYR A 542 -2.46 -37.46 8.45
N ASP A 543 -3.79 -37.49 8.34
CA ASP A 543 -4.49 -37.19 7.10
C ASP A 543 -4.44 -35.70 6.78
N PHE A 544 -4.20 -35.37 5.52
CA PHE A 544 -4.26 -34.00 5.00
C PHE A 544 -4.91 -34.00 3.62
N ASP A 545 -6.00 -33.25 3.48
CA ASP A 545 -6.72 -33.07 2.22
C ASP A 545 -6.25 -31.77 1.56
N GLY A 546 -5.58 -31.89 0.41
CA GLY A 546 -5.09 -30.74 -0.36
C GLY A 546 -6.25 -29.94 -0.96
N ALA A 547 -6.23 -28.62 -0.80
CA ALA A 547 -7.30 -27.74 -1.27
C ALA A 547 -7.29 -27.53 -2.80
N ASP A 548 -6.14 -27.72 -3.45
CA ASP A 548 -5.94 -27.54 -4.88
C ASP A 548 -4.84 -28.47 -5.44
N LEU A 549 -4.59 -28.39 -6.76
CA LEU A 549 -3.61 -29.22 -7.46
C LEU A 549 -2.15 -28.99 -7.05
N SER A 550 -1.85 -27.96 -6.25
CA SER A 550 -0.50 -27.71 -5.72
C SER A 550 -0.26 -28.45 -4.40
N GLN A 551 -1.32 -28.86 -3.70
CA GLN A 551 -1.25 -29.53 -2.40
C GLN A 551 -1.42 -31.06 -2.55
N LEU A 552 -0.49 -31.81 -1.99
CA LEU A 552 -0.51 -33.27 -2.04
C LEU A 552 -1.41 -33.79 -0.92
N SER A 553 -2.48 -34.50 -1.29
CA SER A 553 -3.34 -35.17 -0.30
C SER A 553 -2.64 -36.44 0.21
N ILE A 554 -2.53 -36.59 1.53
CA ILE A 554 -1.83 -37.70 2.19
C ILE A 554 -2.73 -38.33 3.26
N ARG A 555 -2.60 -39.64 3.46
CA ARG A 555 -3.26 -40.40 4.53
C ARG A 555 -2.23 -40.91 5.52
N ALA A 556 -2.61 -40.99 6.81
CA ALA A 556 -1.74 -41.54 7.83
C ALA A 556 -1.27 -42.96 7.43
N GLY A 557 0.06 -43.14 7.36
CA GLY A 557 0.73 -44.36 6.92
C GLY A 557 1.29 -44.32 5.49
N ASP A 558 1.00 -43.29 4.69
CA ASP A 558 1.55 -43.15 3.33
C ASP A 558 3.07 -42.94 3.34
N GLN A 559 3.77 -43.59 2.39
CA GLN A 559 5.22 -43.43 2.16
C GLN A 559 5.45 -42.42 1.04
N ILE A 560 5.92 -41.23 1.40
CA ILE A 560 6.05 -40.08 0.51
C ILE A 560 7.53 -39.91 0.14
N THR A 561 7.83 -39.86 -1.15
CA THR A 561 9.20 -39.58 -1.61
C THR A 561 9.47 -38.09 -1.51
N VAL A 562 10.48 -37.66 -0.75
CA VAL A 562 10.83 -36.25 -0.60
C VAL A 562 11.55 -35.79 -1.86
N ILE A 563 10.96 -34.82 -2.57
CA ILE A 563 11.60 -34.13 -3.70
C ILE A 563 12.38 -32.93 -3.18
N GLU A 564 11.77 -32.14 -2.29
CA GLU A 564 12.38 -30.96 -1.70
C GLU A 564 11.97 -30.88 -0.22
N ALA A 565 12.96 -30.89 0.68
CA ALA A 565 12.74 -30.77 2.11
C ALA A 565 12.29 -29.35 2.47
N ASP A 566 11.62 -29.20 3.61
CA ASP A 566 11.13 -27.92 4.12
C ASP A 566 12.23 -26.85 4.20
N PRO A 567 12.13 -25.74 3.44
CA PRO A 567 13.09 -24.63 3.50
C PRO A 567 12.90 -23.73 4.74
N GLY A 568 12.02 -24.10 5.68
CA GLY A 568 11.68 -23.37 6.90
C GLY A 568 10.31 -22.66 6.85
N ASN A 569 9.45 -23.02 5.89
CA ASN A 569 8.12 -22.45 5.71
C ASN A 569 7.00 -23.38 6.24
N GLY A 570 7.34 -24.57 6.73
CA GLY A 570 6.40 -25.55 7.28
C GLY A 570 5.82 -26.52 6.24
N TRP A 571 6.32 -26.50 5.00
CA TRP A 571 5.82 -27.32 3.88
C TRP A 571 6.94 -28.12 3.23
N THR A 572 6.69 -29.41 2.98
CA THR A 572 7.59 -30.33 2.28
C THR A 572 7.00 -30.67 0.91
N THR A 573 7.83 -30.70 -0.14
CA THR A 573 7.41 -31.14 -1.48
C THR A 573 7.65 -32.64 -1.63
N GLY A 574 6.56 -33.39 -1.78
CA GLY A 574 6.59 -34.84 -1.89
C GLY A 574 6.02 -35.37 -3.20
N GLU A 575 6.33 -36.64 -3.49
CA GLU A 575 5.66 -37.45 -4.50
C GLU A 575 5.02 -38.68 -3.86
N LEU A 576 3.73 -38.87 -4.11
CA LEU A 576 2.96 -40.05 -3.69
C LEU A 576 2.08 -40.50 -4.87
N ASN A 577 2.18 -41.78 -5.24
CA ASN A 577 1.41 -42.37 -6.35
C ASN A 577 1.54 -41.60 -7.70
N GLY A 578 2.70 -41.00 -7.97
CA GLY A 578 2.97 -40.21 -9.17
C GLY A 578 2.36 -38.80 -9.16
N GLN A 579 1.68 -38.40 -8.08
CA GLN A 579 1.23 -37.03 -7.86
C GLN A 579 2.24 -36.28 -7.01
N ARG A 580 2.58 -35.05 -7.43
CA ARG A 580 3.52 -34.17 -6.76
C ARG A 580 2.77 -32.97 -6.20
N GLY A 581 3.11 -32.59 -4.99
CA GLY A 581 2.56 -31.42 -4.34
C GLY A 581 3.17 -31.18 -2.97
N ILE A 582 2.77 -30.10 -2.32
CA ILE A 582 3.23 -29.76 -0.98
C ILE A 582 2.30 -30.34 0.09
N PHE A 583 2.87 -30.75 1.22
CA PHE A 583 2.14 -31.15 2.41
C PHE A 583 2.81 -30.57 3.67
N PRO A 584 2.10 -30.40 4.79
CA PRO A 584 2.69 -29.84 6.01
C PRO A 584 3.80 -30.74 6.55
N THR A 585 4.99 -30.19 6.80
CA THR A 585 6.17 -30.96 7.24
C THR A 585 5.94 -31.68 8.55
N ASN A 586 5.16 -31.08 9.47
CA ASN A 586 4.81 -31.68 10.76
C ASN A 586 3.79 -32.83 10.65
N TYR A 587 3.28 -33.13 9.45
CA TYR A 587 2.35 -34.24 9.20
C TYR A 587 3.06 -35.50 8.70
N ALA A 588 4.39 -35.51 8.58
CA ALA A 588 5.17 -36.69 8.24
C ALA A 588 6.51 -36.74 8.99
N ASN A 589 7.14 -37.92 9.12
CA ASN A 589 8.47 -38.08 9.73
C ASN A 589 9.43 -38.97 8.95
#